data_AF-A0A3E0WH23-F1
#
_entry.id   AF-A0A3E0WH23-F1
#
_cell.length_a   1.000
_cell.length_b   1.000
_cell.length_c   1.000
_cell.angle_alpha   90.00
_cell.angle_beta   90.00
_cell.angle_gamma   90.00
#
_symmetry.space_group_name_H-M   'P 1'
#
loop_
_entity.id
_entity.type
_entity.pdbx_description
1 polymer ?
#
loop_
_entity_poly.entity_id
_entity_poly.type
_entity_poly.pdbx_seq_one_letter_code
_entity_poly.pdbx_strand_id
1 'polypeptide(L)'
;MGILNRKKTAAPPPPPPKPPEPLALIATGVCTLAGTGDYAAQGAVQLKLNGAKPNPALALAVPDQGAPPVLTAALDEELLPLDTPVPERLVFLLAHALLALAKQLDRRYLTADTRLQVLLPSAASARGHAVKPQALKASVLQHAPAFAACDWHFSRDADGGVNALQQCLDGDWQQLIFVGVDSLIDAGTVLDFAYDNRAMRAGATQGIVPGEAAGAVALTRTPGAQPVRAWLRGWASEAEPAVGQAETERLPGLRTAIKTALQQADIAVTDVQAVSHGLGAEIAGDLEWYQTHVAFWRGQRGPKQQRLHIAFGDVGVAALPLQLALIAAEYDSQRGLARYDFPHPARCWCATPPTRRYAAPFA
;
A
#
# COMPACT_ATOMS: atom_id res chain seq x y z
N MET A 1 22.78 -25.32 -59.69
CA MET A 1 23.11 -24.48 -58.52
C MET A 1 21.96 -24.59 -57.52
N GLY A 2 22.11 -25.41 -56.48
CA GLY A 2 21.10 -25.57 -55.42
C GLY A 2 21.46 -24.73 -54.20
N ILE A 3 20.64 -23.73 -53.87
CA ILE A 3 20.83 -22.86 -52.71
C ILE A 3 20.28 -23.60 -51.47
N LEU A 4 21.20 -24.10 -50.64
CA LEU A 4 20.88 -24.69 -49.34
C LEU A 4 20.48 -23.60 -48.34
N ASN A 5 19.18 -23.45 -48.10
CA ASN A 5 18.64 -22.63 -47.02
C ASN A 5 18.99 -23.25 -45.66
N ARG A 6 20.05 -22.73 -45.02
CA ARG A 6 20.34 -23.02 -43.60
C ARG A 6 19.22 -22.44 -42.74
N LYS A 7 18.33 -23.30 -42.23
CA LYS A 7 17.42 -22.96 -41.13
C LYS A 7 18.24 -22.46 -39.95
N LYS A 8 18.15 -21.15 -39.67
CA LYS A 8 18.71 -20.51 -38.49
C LYS A 8 17.92 -21.06 -37.29
N THR A 9 18.51 -22.00 -36.55
CA THR A 9 17.96 -22.49 -35.29
C THR A 9 17.86 -21.31 -34.33
N ALA A 10 16.64 -20.93 -33.98
CA ALA A 10 16.40 -19.90 -32.98
C ALA A 10 17.07 -20.33 -31.66
N ALA A 11 17.79 -19.41 -31.03
CA ALA A 11 18.37 -19.65 -29.72
C ALA A 11 17.25 -20.08 -28.75
N PRO A 12 17.51 -21.05 -27.85
CA PRO A 12 16.52 -21.43 -26.85
C PRO A 12 16.10 -20.19 -26.05
N PRO A 13 14.81 -20.07 -25.69
CA PRO A 13 14.35 -18.94 -24.90
C PRO A 13 15.15 -18.87 -23.59
N PRO A 14 15.47 -17.67 -23.10
CA PRO A 14 16.17 -17.51 -21.84
C PRO A 14 15.42 -18.26 -20.73
N PRO A 15 16.14 -18.86 -19.77
CA PRO A 15 15.50 -19.53 -18.65
C PRO A 15 14.60 -18.54 -17.90
N PRO A 16 13.45 -19.00 -17.37
CA PRO A 16 12.56 -18.14 -16.62
C PRO A 16 13.31 -17.53 -15.43
N PRO A 17 13.04 -16.26 -15.07
CA PRO A 17 13.66 -15.63 -13.92
C PRO A 17 13.38 -16.43 -12.66
N LYS A 18 14.41 -16.58 -11.82
CA LYS A 18 14.28 -17.28 -10.53
C LYS A 18 13.25 -16.55 -9.66
N PRO A 19 12.31 -17.27 -9.02
CA PRO A 19 11.39 -16.67 -8.06
C PRO A 19 12.15 -15.92 -6.96
N PRO A 20 11.63 -14.76 -6.52
CA PRO A 20 12.25 -14.04 -5.41
C PRO A 20 12.16 -14.84 -4.11
N GLU A 21 13.10 -14.59 -3.21
CA GLU A 21 13.02 -15.14 -1.85
C GLU A 21 11.84 -14.51 -1.10
N PRO A 22 10.96 -15.29 -0.45
CA PRO A 22 9.84 -14.75 0.31
C PRO A 22 10.28 -13.85 1.46
N LEU A 23 9.54 -12.77 1.70
CA LEU A 23 9.80 -11.84 2.80
C LEU A 23 8.73 -12.00 3.88
N ALA A 24 9.17 -12.18 5.13
CA ALA A 24 8.27 -12.22 6.26
C ALA A 24 7.86 -10.80 6.65
N LEU A 25 6.57 -10.52 6.64
CA LEU A 25 5.97 -9.36 7.28
C LEU A 25 5.71 -9.71 8.75
N ILE A 26 6.42 -9.02 9.64
CA ILE A 26 6.53 -9.40 11.06
C ILE A 26 5.89 -8.40 12.03
N ALA A 27 5.66 -7.17 11.58
CA ALA A 27 4.97 -6.13 12.35
C ALA A 27 4.38 -5.09 11.39
N THR A 28 3.34 -4.40 11.84
CA THR A 28 2.74 -3.27 11.13
C THR A 28 2.48 -2.12 12.08
N GLY A 29 2.38 -0.92 11.53
CA GLY A 29 1.88 0.25 12.22
C GLY A 29 1.13 1.13 11.23
N VAL A 30 0.02 1.73 11.67
CA VAL A 30 -0.78 2.61 10.82
C VAL A 30 -1.18 3.85 11.59
N CYS A 31 -1.49 4.92 10.88
CA CYS A 31 -2.19 6.08 11.39
C CYS A 31 -3.17 6.52 10.30
N THR A 32 -4.47 6.38 10.56
CA THR A 32 -5.54 6.72 9.62
C THR A 32 -6.70 7.38 10.36
N LEU A 33 -7.76 7.77 9.64
CA LEU A 33 -9.03 8.20 10.22
C LEU A 33 -9.64 7.17 11.20
N ALA A 34 -9.34 5.88 11.07
CA ALA A 34 -9.80 4.86 12.01
C ALA A 34 -8.90 4.71 13.25
N GLY A 35 -7.91 5.59 13.43
CA GLY A 35 -6.95 5.60 14.53
C GLY A 35 -5.61 4.95 14.17
N THR A 36 -4.86 4.52 15.19
CA THR A 36 -3.48 4.01 15.04
C THR A 36 -3.38 2.47 15.05
N GLY A 37 -4.51 1.77 15.00
CA GLY A 37 -4.58 0.31 15.05
C GLY A 37 -4.89 -0.28 13.69
N ASP A 38 -4.11 -1.26 13.24
CA ASP A 38 -4.30 -1.93 11.95
C ASP A 38 -5.60 -2.76 11.91
N TYR A 39 -6.01 -3.39 13.01
CA TYR A 39 -7.33 -4.04 13.10
C TYR A 39 -8.50 -3.06 12.98
N ALA A 40 -8.40 -1.87 13.58
CA ALA A 40 -9.44 -0.85 13.48
C ALA A 40 -9.53 -0.32 12.04
N ALA A 41 -8.38 -0.03 11.42
CA ALA A 41 -8.32 0.36 10.02
C ALA A 41 -8.85 -0.73 9.08
N GLN A 42 -8.51 -2.00 9.34
CA GLN A 42 -9.02 -3.14 8.58
C GLN A 42 -10.53 -3.29 8.75
N GLY A 43 -11.06 -3.17 9.96
CA GLY A 43 -12.49 -3.17 10.24
C GLY A 43 -13.23 -2.07 9.48
N ALA A 44 -12.69 -0.85 9.46
CA ALA A 44 -13.27 0.27 8.72
C ALA A 44 -13.38 -0.02 7.21
N VAL A 45 -12.34 -0.59 6.60
CA VAL A 45 -12.34 -0.98 5.18
C VAL A 45 -13.32 -2.12 4.91
N GLN A 46 -13.34 -3.14 5.76
CA GLN A 46 -14.20 -4.33 5.59
C GLN A 46 -15.69 -3.99 5.74
N LEU A 47 -16.01 -3.12 6.70
CA LEU A 47 -17.36 -2.62 6.94
C LEU A 47 -17.75 -1.50 5.98
N LYS A 48 -16.84 -1.08 5.09
CA LYS A 48 -17.04 0.02 4.13
C LYS A 48 -17.53 1.30 4.81
N LEU A 49 -16.96 1.61 5.97
CA LEU A 49 -17.25 2.88 6.64
C LEU A 49 -16.84 4.01 5.71
N ASN A 50 -17.73 4.98 5.48
CA ASN A 50 -17.42 6.12 4.64
C ASN A 50 -16.70 7.19 5.47
N GLY A 51 -15.42 7.43 5.16
CA GLY A 51 -14.62 8.45 5.83
C GLY A 51 -14.79 9.86 5.28
N ALA A 52 -15.45 10.01 4.13
CA ALA A 52 -15.56 11.28 3.43
C ALA A 52 -16.52 12.23 4.16
N LYS A 53 -16.04 13.44 4.49
CA LYS A 53 -16.82 14.52 5.12
C LYS A 53 -16.61 15.84 4.36
N PRO A 54 -17.63 16.72 4.29
CA PRO A 54 -17.45 18.07 3.77
C PRO A 54 -16.36 18.81 4.53
N ASN A 55 -15.40 19.39 3.81
CA ASN A 55 -14.38 20.24 4.39
C ASN A 55 -14.93 21.67 4.58
N PRO A 56 -14.86 22.25 5.78
CA PRO A 56 -15.44 23.57 6.07
C PRO A 56 -14.68 24.73 5.42
N ALA A 57 -13.40 24.54 5.07
CA ALA A 57 -12.53 25.58 4.53
C ALA A 57 -12.30 25.46 3.02
N LEU A 58 -12.60 24.30 2.42
CA LEU A 58 -12.34 24.02 1.01
C LEU A 58 -13.65 23.85 0.25
N ALA A 59 -13.95 24.83 -0.61
CA ALA A 59 -15.12 24.82 -1.49
C ALA A 59 -14.71 25.16 -2.92
N LEU A 60 -15.39 24.57 -3.89
CA LEU A 60 -15.09 24.76 -5.32
C LEU A 60 -16.27 25.39 -6.02
N ALA A 61 -16.01 26.52 -6.70
CA ALA A 61 -17.03 27.20 -7.49
C ALA A 61 -17.44 26.35 -8.69
N VAL A 62 -18.74 26.12 -8.82
CA VAL A 62 -19.34 25.28 -9.85
C VAL A 62 -20.48 26.07 -10.49
N PRO A 63 -20.50 26.18 -11.84
CA PRO A 63 -21.59 26.84 -12.54
C PRO A 63 -22.94 26.32 -12.06
N ASP A 64 -23.85 27.23 -11.74
CA ASP A 64 -25.23 26.96 -11.32
C ASP A 64 -25.42 26.20 -9.99
N GLN A 65 -24.34 25.79 -9.31
CA GLN A 65 -24.39 25.03 -8.03
C GLN A 65 -23.74 25.78 -6.86
N GLY A 66 -23.22 26.99 -7.09
CA GLY A 66 -22.53 27.77 -6.08
C GLY A 66 -21.14 27.21 -5.77
N ALA A 67 -20.75 27.18 -4.51
CA ALA A 67 -19.45 26.66 -4.06
C ALA A 67 -19.64 25.47 -3.11
N PRO A 68 -20.03 24.29 -3.61
CA PRO A 68 -20.16 23.11 -2.74
C PRO A 68 -18.81 22.76 -2.10
N PRO A 69 -18.83 22.30 -0.83
CA PRO A 69 -17.61 21.90 -0.15
C PRO A 69 -17.00 20.65 -0.81
N VAL A 70 -15.67 20.59 -0.80
CA VAL A 70 -14.90 19.40 -1.17
C VAL A 70 -15.07 18.34 -0.09
N LEU A 71 -15.20 17.08 -0.47
CA LEU A 71 -15.20 15.98 0.49
C LEU A 71 -13.76 15.56 0.77
N THR A 72 -13.39 15.49 2.04
CA THR A 72 -12.08 15.01 2.50
C THR A 72 -12.23 13.90 3.53
N ALA A 73 -11.23 13.02 3.63
CA ALA A 73 -11.15 11.99 4.65
C ALA A 73 -10.03 12.32 5.67
N ALA A 74 -10.16 13.47 6.32
CA ALA A 74 -9.23 13.95 7.35
C ALA A 74 -9.36 13.13 8.64
N LEU A 75 -8.27 13.07 9.41
CA LEU A 75 -8.31 12.68 10.82
C LEU A 75 -9.26 13.58 11.60
N ASP A 76 -9.59 13.14 12.82
CA ASP A 76 -10.39 13.94 13.75
C ASP A 76 -9.73 15.31 14.02
N GLU A 77 -10.51 16.39 13.92
CA GLU A 77 -10.02 17.76 14.10
C GLU A 77 -9.49 18.02 15.52
N GLU A 78 -9.99 17.28 16.52
CA GLU A 78 -9.47 17.35 17.89
C GLU A 78 -8.05 16.79 18.00
N LEU A 79 -7.68 15.86 17.12
CA LEU A 79 -6.35 15.25 17.08
C LEU A 79 -5.39 15.99 16.15
N LEU A 80 -5.88 16.40 14.98
CA LEU A 80 -5.06 17.04 13.95
C LEU A 80 -5.90 18.10 13.21
N PRO A 81 -5.91 19.35 13.70
CA PRO A 81 -6.67 20.45 13.10
C PRO A 81 -6.40 20.61 11.60
N LEU A 82 -7.42 20.98 10.83
CA LEU A 82 -7.33 21.10 9.37
C LEU A 82 -6.37 22.19 8.90
N ASP A 83 -6.12 23.21 9.72
CA ASP A 83 -5.17 24.30 9.46
C ASP A 83 -3.73 23.95 9.83
N THR A 84 -3.48 22.75 10.38
CA THR A 84 -2.13 22.27 10.69
C THR A 84 -1.27 22.27 9.42
N PRO A 85 -0.07 22.85 9.43
CA PRO A 85 0.82 22.84 8.27
C PRO A 85 1.19 21.42 7.83
N VAL A 86 1.22 21.17 6.52
CA VAL A 86 1.51 19.84 5.95
C VAL A 86 2.74 19.14 6.57
N PRO A 87 3.91 19.79 6.76
CA PRO A 87 5.04 19.11 7.38
C PRO A 87 4.73 18.56 8.78
N GLU A 88 4.03 19.32 9.62
CA GLU A 88 3.63 18.90 10.97
C GLU A 88 2.62 17.76 10.92
N ARG A 89 1.70 17.80 9.96
CA ARG A 89 0.78 16.69 9.69
C ARG A 89 1.50 15.40 9.34
N LEU A 90 2.49 15.45 8.44
CA LEU A 90 3.28 14.27 8.09
C LEU A 90 4.11 13.77 9.28
N VAL A 91 4.64 14.66 10.14
CA VAL A 91 5.31 14.27 11.39
C VAL A 91 4.35 13.48 12.27
N PHE A 92 3.15 14.00 12.50
CA PHE A 92 2.13 13.34 13.33
C PHE A 92 1.81 11.94 12.80
N LEU A 93 1.41 11.84 11.53
CA LEU A 93 1.03 10.57 10.91
C LEU A 93 2.18 9.54 10.96
N LEU A 94 3.39 9.95 10.57
CA LEU A 94 4.56 9.08 10.53
C LEU A 94 4.98 8.63 11.93
N ALA A 95 5.02 9.54 12.90
CA ALA A 95 5.37 9.22 14.28
C ALA A 95 4.38 8.22 14.88
N HIS A 96 3.08 8.42 14.69
CA HIS A 96 2.05 7.52 15.22
C HIS A 96 2.08 6.14 14.56
N ALA A 97 2.31 6.05 13.25
CA ALA A 97 2.50 4.76 12.57
C ALA A 97 3.76 4.02 13.08
N LEU A 98 4.88 4.72 13.26
CA LEU A 98 6.10 4.12 13.81
C LEU A 98 5.93 3.68 15.27
N LEU A 99 5.24 4.47 16.10
CA LEU A 99 4.92 4.08 17.47
C LEU A 99 4.01 2.85 17.52
N ALA A 100 3.04 2.75 16.62
CA ALA A 100 2.20 1.55 16.49
C ALA A 100 3.02 0.32 16.06
N LEU A 101 3.94 0.49 15.11
CA LEU A 101 4.88 -0.57 14.68
C LEU A 101 5.76 -1.05 15.83
N ALA A 102 6.36 -0.12 16.59
CA ALA A 102 7.25 -0.43 17.71
C ALA A 102 6.58 -1.21 18.84
N LYS A 103 5.25 -1.13 18.99
CA LYS A 103 4.50 -1.94 19.96
C LYS A 103 4.47 -3.43 19.60
N GLN A 104 4.65 -3.76 18.33
CA GLN A 104 4.59 -5.14 17.81
C GLN A 104 5.97 -5.71 17.46
N LEU A 105 6.95 -4.84 17.24
CA LEU A 105 8.27 -5.19 16.75
C LEU A 105 9.27 -5.37 17.90
N ASP A 106 9.95 -6.52 17.95
CA ASP A 106 11.05 -6.73 18.89
C ASP A 106 12.18 -5.70 18.65
N ARG A 107 12.71 -5.13 19.74
CA ARG A 107 13.77 -4.11 19.72
C ARG A 107 15.03 -4.55 18.97
N ARG A 108 15.30 -5.86 18.86
CA ARG A 108 16.42 -6.39 18.07
C ARG A 108 16.34 -6.05 16.57
N TYR A 109 15.16 -5.64 16.09
CA TYR A 109 14.96 -5.16 14.72
C TYR A 109 15.16 -3.65 14.57
N LEU A 110 15.48 -2.92 15.63
CA LEU A 110 15.66 -1.47 15.63
C LEU A 110 17.15 -1.14 15.79
N THR A 111 17.93 -1.44 14.75
CA THR A 111 19.40 -1.36 14.75
C THR A 111 19.90 -0.56 13.56
N ALA A 112 21.19 -0.21 13.54
CA ALA A 112 21.84 0.45 12.40
C ALA A 112 21.80 -0.36 11.10
N ASP A 113 21.68 -1.68 11.20
CA ASP A 113 21.56 -2.57 10.03
C ASP A 113 20.13 -2.65 9.49
N THR A 114 19.16 -2.04 10.20
CA THR A 114 17.77 -1.98 9.76
C THR A 114 17.57 -0.76 8.87
N ARG A 115 17.31 -1.01 7.58
CA ARG A 115 16.92 0.04 6.66
C ARG A 115 15.50 0.49 6.98
N LEU A 116 15.31 1.78 7.23
CA LEU A 116 14.01 2.43 7.35
C LEU A 116 13.78 3.28 6.10
N GLN A 117 13.04 2.73 5.15
CA GLN A 117 12.65 3.43 3.92
C GLN A 117 11.35 4.20 4.14
N VAL A 118 11.39 5.52 3.96
CA VAL A 118 10.23 6.41 4.07
C VAL A 118 9.87 6.98 2.70
N LEU A 119 8.68 6.63 2.20
CA LEU A 119 8.07 7.23 1.02
C LEU A 119 7.42 8.55 1.42
N LEU A 120 7.80 9.61 0.72
CA LEU A 120 7.27 10.95 0.89
C LEU A 120 6.55 11.40 -0.38
N PRO A 121 5.65 12.41 -0.29
CA PRO A 121 4.98 12.96 -1.46
C PRO A 121 5.99 13.48 -2.49
N SER A 122 5.62 13.42 -3.78
CA SER A 122 6.47 13.86 -4.89
C SER A 122 6.97 15.29 -4.67
N ALA A 123 8.26 15.54 -4.93
CA ALA A 123 8.85 16.87 -4.83
C ALA A 123 8.23 17.89 -5.80
N ALA A 124 7.54 17.41 -6.85
CA ALA A 124 6.82 18.25 -7.80
C ALA A 124 5.49 18.78 -7.23
N SER A 125 4.92 18.12 -6.22
CA SER A 125 3.72 18.59 -5.54
C SER A 125 4.05 19.70 -4.52
N ALA A 126 3.11 20.61 -4.28
CA ALA A 126 3.26 21.67 -3.27
C ALA A 126 3.57 21.08 -1.88
N ARG A 127 2.82 20.05 -1.48
CA ARG A 127 3.03 19.32 -0.22
C ARG A 127 4.40 18.65 -0.11
N GLY A 128 4.86 18.00 -1.17
CA GLY A 128 6.17 17.36 -1.17
C GLY A 128 7.31 18.39 -1.14
N HIS A 129 7.15 19.54 -1.82
CA HIS A 129 8.13 20.63 -1.80
C HIS A 129 8.33 21.22 -0.39
N ALA A 130 7.23 21.36 0.36
CA ALA A 130 7.22 21.91 1.72
C ALA A 130 8.00 21.04 2.73
N VAL A 131 8.13 19.74 2.47
CA VAL A 131 8.75 18.79 3.40
C VAL A 131 10.24 18.72 3.16
N LYS A 132 11.06 18.86 4.22
CA LYS A 132 12.51 18.61 4.17
C LYS A 132 12.81 17.31 4.91
N PRO A 133 13.37 16.26 4.27
CA PRO A 133 13.50 14.94 4.88
C PRO A 133 14.27 14.92 6.21
N GLN A 134 15.34 15.69 6.33
CA GLN A 134 16.13 15.73 7.58
C GLN A 134 15.40 16.45 8.72
N ALA A 135 14.63 17.50 8.42
CA ALA A 135 13.78 18.15 9.42
C ALA A 135 12.65 17.23 9.86
N LEU A 136 12.00 16.55 8.91
CA LEU A 136 10.99 15.53 9.19
C LEU A 136 11.54 14.44 10.11
N LYS A 137 12.72 13.88 9.79
CA LYS A 137 13.42 12.90 10.63
C LYS A 137 13.60 13.41 12.06
N ALA A 138 14.17 14.60 12.21
CA ALA A 138 14.45 15.18 13.52
C ALA A 138 13.17 15.32 14.36
N SER A 139 12.09 15.85 13.78
CA SER A 139 10.79 15.99 14.46
C SER A 139 10.16 14.64 14.80
N VAL A 140 10.17 13.68 13.87
CA VAL A 140 9.62 12.33 14.14
C VAL A 140 10.37 11.63 15.27
N LEU A 141 11.69 11.77 15.34
CA LEU A 141 12.51 11.16 16.40
C LEU A 141 12.24 11.74 17.80
N GLN A 142 11.65 12.93 17.91
CA GLN A 142 11.18 13.46 19.21
C GLN A 142 10.02 12.63 19.77
N HIS A 143 9.21 12.04 18.89
CA HIS A 143 8.05 11.23 19.26
C HIS A 143 8.34 9.72 19.21
N ALA A 144 9.20 9.27 18.29
CA ALA A 144 9.53 7.86 18.06
C ALA A 144 11.05 7.60 18.18
N PRO A 145 11.68 7.85 19.36
CA PRO A 145 13.13 7.78 19.52
C PRO A 145 13.71 6.37 19.34
N ALA A 146 12.89 5.32 19.46
CA ALA A 146 13.31 3.94 19.25
C ALA A 146 13.86 3.67 17.83
N PHE A 147 13.52 4.51 16.85
CA PHE A 147 14.00 4.40 15.46
C PHE A 147 15.25 5.26 15.19
N ALA A 148 15.84 5.89 16.20
CA ALA A 148 17.03 6.72 16.03
C ALA A 148 18.23 5.92 15.51
N ALA A 149 18.33 4.65 15.88
CA ALA A 149 19.40 3.77 15.46
C ALA A 149 19.27 3.27 14.02
N CYS A 150 18.07 3.27 13.43
CA CYS A 150 17.85 2.75 12.07
C CYS A 150 18.56 3.59 11.01
N ASP A 151 18.84 2.97 9.86
CA ASP A 151 19.37 3.68 8.69
C ASP A 151 18.21 4.29 7.88
N TRP A 152 18.03 5.61 7.98
CA TRP A 152 16.91 6.33 7.38
C TRP A 152 17.17 6.69 5.92
N HIS A 153 16.32 6.18 5.03
CA HIS A 153 16.30 6.51 3.61
C HIS A 153 14.98 7.15 3.23
N PHE A 154 15.02 8.12 2.33
CA PHE A 154 13.84 8.83 1.85
C PHE A 154 13.74 8.71 0.34
N SER A 155 12.55 8.38 -0.16
CA SER A 155 12.25 8.44 -1.58
C SER A 155 10.99 9.26 -1.82
N ARG A 156 10.89 9.83 -3.01
CA ARG A 156 9.76 10.65 -3.47
C ARG A 156 9.25 10.14 -4.82
N ASP A 157 9.39 8.85 -5.02
CA ASP A 157 9.22 8.24 -6.33
C ASP A 157 7.78 8.43 -6.80
N ALA A 158 7.64 9.05 -7.97
CA ALA A 158 6.35 9.22 -8.61
C ALA A 158 5.86 7.90 -9.23
N ASP A 159 6.78 6.94 -9.43
CA ASP A 159 6.49 5.67 -10.09
C ASP A 159 5.79 4.65 -9.15
N GLY A 160 5.40 5.08 -7.95
CA GLY A 160 4.51 4.36 -7.06
C GLY A 160 5.20 3.46 -6.02
N GLY A 161 4.43 3.03 -5.03
CA GLY A 161 4.95 2.30 -3.86
C GLY A 161 5.60 0.95 -4.20
N VAL A 162 5.11 0.24 -5.22
CA VAL A 162 5.64 -1.10 -5.56
C VAL A 162 7.03 -0.97 -6.19
N ASN A 163 7.24 0.01 -7.07
CA ASN A 163 8.54 0.33 -7.63
C ASN A 163 9.53 0.72 -6.51
N ALA A 164 9.11 1.59 -5.60
CA ALA A 164 9.94 1.97 -4.47
C ALA A 164 10.29 0.77 -3.56
N LEU A 165 9.35 -0.17 -3.37
CA LEU A 165 9.63 -1.43 -2.67
C LEU A 165 10.69 -2.22 -3.45
N GLN A 166 10.48 -2.50 -4.74
CA GLN A 166 11.42 -3.26 -5.58
C GLN A 166 12.84 -2.71 -5.53
N GLN A 167 13.01 -1.39 -5.68
CA GLN A 167 14.31 -0.72 -5.57
C GLN A 167 14.98 -0.94 -4.19
N CYS A 168 14.18 -1.07 -3.12
CA CYS A 168 14.72 -1.44 -1.82
C CYS A 168 15.16 -2.90 -1.80
N LEU A 169 14.38 -3.80 -2.40
CA LEU A 169 14.62 -5.25 -2.36
C LEU A 169 15.88 -5.69 -3.11
N ASP A 170 16.32 -4.91 -4.11
CA ASP A 170 17.54 -5.16 -4.90
C ASP A 170 18.85 -4.95 -4.11
N GLY A 171 18.78 -4.38 -2.90
CA GLY A 171 19.94 -4.20 -2.02
C GLY A 171 20.27 -5.40 -1.12
N ASP A 172 21.45 -5.36 -0.51
CA ASP A 172 21.88 -6.28 0.55
C ASP A 172 21.39 -5.78 1.92
N TRP A 173 20.13 -6.07 2.26
CA TRP A 173 19.54 -5.78 3.55
C TRP A 173 18.94 -7.06 4.15
N GLN A 174 19.00 -7.21 5.47
CA GLN A 174 18.36 -8.33 6.16
C GLN A 174 17.00 -7.95 6.74
N GLN A 175 16.82 -6.65 7.00
CA GLN A 175 15.65 -6.08 7.66
C GLN A 175 15.30 -4.75 7.00
N LEU A 176 14.03 -4.60 6.64
CA LEU A 176 13.48 -3.41 6.00
C LEU A 176 12.24 -2.99 6.76
N ILE A 177 12.20 -1.76 7.22
CA ILE A 177 10.98 -1.10 7.63
C ILE A 177 10.57 -0.20 6.46
N PHE A 178 9.46 -0.53 5.82
CA PHE A 178 8.94 0.17 4.65
C PHE A 178 7.73 1.00 5.08
N VAL A 179 7.83 2.32 4.94
CA VAL A 179 6.86 3.27 5.46
C VAL A 179 6.46 4.25 4.37
N GLY A 180 5.19 4.62 4.32
CA GLY A 180 4.70 5.68 3.46
C GLY A 180 3.80 6.60 4.24
N VAL A 181 3.92 7.90 4.01
CA VAL A 181 3.12 8.93 4.66
C VAL A 181 2.75 10.01 3.65
N ASP A 182 1.45 10.34 3.60
CA ASP A 182 0.94 11.41 2.75
C ASP A 182 -0.28 12.05 3.40
N SER A 183 -0.52 13.30 3.03
CA SER A 183 -1.76 14.01 3.30
C SER A 183 -2.08 14.85 2.08
N LEU A 184 -3.17 14.51 1.41
CA LEU A 184 -3.68 15.23 0.25
C LEU A 184 -4.60 16.39 0.66
N ILE A 185 -4.72 16.63 1.97
CA ILE A 185 -5.61 17.62 2.59
C ILE A 185 -4.84 18.92 2.76
N ASP A 186 -4.52 19.55 1.64
CA ASP A 186 -3.98 20.91 1.59
C ASP A 186 -4.63 21.67 0.43
N ALA A 187 -4.73 23.00 0.57
CA ALA A 187 -5.42 23.82 -0.42
C ALA A 187 -4.81 23.70 -1.82
N GLY A 188 -3.48 23.54 -1.93
CA GLY A 188 -2.79 23.38 -3.22
C GLY A 188 -3.19 22.08 -3.91
N THR A 189 -3.06 20.95 -3.21
CA THR A 189 -3.46 19.63 -3.75
C THR A 189 -4.96 19.60 -4.12
N VAL A 190 -5.83 20.18 -3.30
CA VAL A 190 -7.27 20.22 -3.59
C VAL A 190 -7.59 21.11 -4.79
N LEU A 191 -6.89 22.22 -4.95
CA LEU A 191 -7.01 23.06 -6.15
C LEU A 191 -6.51 22.33 -7.40
N ASP A 192 -5.40 21.58 -7.33
CA ASP A 192 -4.92 20.78 -8.45
C ASP A 192 -6.00 19.78 -8.91
N PHE A 193 -6.61 19.05 -7.97
CA PHE A 193 -7.74 18.16 -8.29
C PHE A 193 -8.96 18.91 -8.83
N ALA A 194 -9.21 20.13 -8.36
CA ALA A 194 -10.31 20.95 -8.86
C ALA A 194 -10.08 21.39 -10.30
N TYR A 195 -8.87 21.85 -10.63
CA TYR A 195 -8.48 22.26 -11.99
C TYR A 195 -8.64 21.11 -12.98
N ASP A 196 -8.31 19.88 -12.55
CA ASP A 196 -8.49 18.68 -13.36
C ASP A 196 -9.94 18.15 -13.38
N ASN A 197 -10.88 18.79 -12.66
CA ASN A 197 -12.25 18.32 -12.43
C ASN A 197 -12.34 16.93 -11.77
N ARG A 198 -11.33 16.60 -10.95
CA ARG A 198 -11.19 15.30 -10.28
C ARG A 198 -11.58 15.34 -8.81
N ALA A 199 -11.71 16.51 -8.18
CA ALA A 199 -12.08 16.60 -6.78
C ALA A 199 -13.54 16.14 -6.53
N MET A 200 -13.74 15.23 -5.58
CA MET A 200 -15.07 14.85 -5.09
C MET A 200 -15.67 16.02 -4.28
N ARG A 201 -16.87 16.45 -4.66
CA ARG A 201 -17.62 17.53 -3.98
C ARG A 201 -18.89 16.99 -3.35
N ALA A 202 -19.45 17.71 -2.38
CA ALA A 202 -20.78 17.39 -1.88
C ALA A 202 -21.80 17.39 -3.03
N GLY A 203 -22.53 16.29 -3.18
CA GLY A 203 -23.48 16.07 -4.28
C GLY A 203 -22.89 15.50 -5.57
N ALA A 204 -21.56 15.43 -5.72
CA ALA A 204 -20.93 14.71 -6.81
C ALA A 204 -21.00 13.19 -6.59
N THR A 205 -21.13 12.42 -7.67
CA THR A 205 -21.16 10.95 -7.64
C THR A 205 -19.77 10.33 -7.87
N GLN A 206 -18.80 11.11 -8.31
CA GLN A 206 -17.46 10.67 -8.69
C GLN A 206 -16.41 11.74 -8.38
N GLY A 207 -15.19 11.28 -8.14
CA GLY A 207 -14.03 12.11 -7.88
C GLY A 207 -13.14 11.54 -6.78
N ILE A 208 -11.95 12.12 -6.64
CA ILE A 208 -10.99 11.86 -5.58
C ILE A 208 -11.48 12.54 -4.31
N VAL A 209 -11.61 11.74 -3.24
CA VAL A 209 -11.72 12.25 -1.87
C VAL A 209 -10.30 12.35 -1.32
N PRO A 210 -9.73 13.54 -1.12
CA PRO A 210 -8.39 13.68 -0.56
C PRO A 210 -8.38 13.14 0.86
N GLY A 211 -7.44 12.23 1.11
CA GLY A 211 -7.26 11.59 2.39
C GLY A 211 -5.84 11.73 2.88
N GLU A 212 -5.58 11.06 3.99
CA GLU A 212 -4.28 11.05 4.64
C GLU A 212 -4.09 9.82 5.48
N ALA A 213 -2.85 9.35 5.48
CA ALA A 213 -2.48 8.22 6.29
C ALA A 213 -0.97 8.14 6.42
N ALA A 214 -0.55 7.33 7.39
CA ALA A 214 0.73 6.64 7.33
C ALA A 214 0.51 5.13 7.47
N GLY A 215 1.27 4.36 6.69
CA GLY A 215 1.38 2.91 6.84
C GLY A 215 2.85 2.53 6.97
N ALA A 216 3.15 1.60 7.89
CA ALA A 216 4.49 1.09 8.16
C ALA A 216 4.43 -0.43 8.26
N VAL A 217 5.37 -1.12 7.61
CA VAL A 217 5.52 -2.58 7.71
C VAL A 217 6.98 -2.95 7.94
N ALA A 218 7.23 -3.91 8.82
CA ALA A 218 8.55 -4.50 9.02
C ALA A 218 8.65 -5.81 8.25
N LEU A 219 9.65 -5.90 7.38
CA LEU A 219 9.93 -7.01 6.47
C LEU A 219 11.31 -7.59 6.80
N THR A 220 11.44 -8.92 6.80
CA THR A 220 12.73 -9.59 6.98
C THR A 220 12.80 -10.92 6.26
N ARG A 221 14.00 -11.32 5.85
CA ARG A 221 14.28 -12.68 5.35
C ARG A 221 14.40 -13.69 6.49
N THR A 222 14.78 -13.24 7.69
CA THR A 222 15.07 -14.08 8.86
C THR A 222 14.25 -13.67 10.08
N PRO A 223 12.97 -14.10 10.19
CA PRO A 223 12.10 -13.69 11.30
C PRO A 223 12.53 -14.22 12.67
N GLY A 224 13.40 -15.24 12.73
CA GLY A 224 13.84 -15.83 14.00
C GLY A 224 12.66 -16.22 14.90
N ALA A 225 12.57 -15.64 16.11
CA ALA A 225 11.47 -15.87 17.05
C ALA A 225 10.28 -14.91 16.89
N GLN A 226 10.40 -13.86 16.08
CA GLN A 226 9.32 -12.91 15.87
C GLN A 226 8.17 -13.58 15.09
N PRO A 227 6.92 -13.45 15.55
CA PRO A 227 5.78 -14.02 14.84
C PRO A 227 5.65 -13.44 13.42
N VAL A 228 5.51 -14.33 12.44
CA VAL A 228 5.25 -13.93 11.04
C VAL A 228 3.75 -13.72 10.85
N ARG A 229 3.35 -12.52 10.48
CA ARG A 229 1.96 -12.16 10.21
C ARG A 229 1.57 -12.55 8.79
N ALA A 230 2.40 -12.23 7.80
CA ALA A 230 2.21 -12.61 6.40
C ALA A 230 3.54 -12.86 5.67
N TRP A 231 3.48 -13.47 4.49
CA TRP A 231 4.63 -13.65 3.60
C TRP A 231 4.38 -12.94 2.27
N LEU A 232 5.31 -12.07 1.86
CA LEU A 232 5.33 -11.50 0.52
C LEU A 232 6.10 -12.47 -0.39
N ARG A 233 5.42 -13.04 -1.38
CA ARG A 233 5.96 -14.08 -2.27
C ARG A 233 6.19 -13.65 -3.71
N GLY A 234 5.65 -12.49 -4.09
CA GLY A 234 5.81 -11.94 -5.42
C GLY A 234 5.44 -10.46 -5.42
N TRP A 235 6.11 -9.71 -6.28
CA TRP A 235 5.93 -8.28 -6.48
C TRP A 235 6.32 -7.93 -7.92
N ALA A 236 5.54 -7.07 -8.54
CA ALA A 236 5.81 -6.61 -9.89
C ALA A 236 5.20 -5.24 -10.08
N SER A 237 5.88 -4.45 -10.91
CA SER A 237 5.40 -3.16 -11.39
C SER A 237 5.55 -3.15 -12.90
N GLU A 238 4.55 -2.61 -13.57
CA GLU A 238 4.48 -2.53 -15.02
C GLU A 238 3.97 -1.14 -15.37
N ALA A 239 4.62 -0.50 -16.34
CA ALA A 239 4.19 0.80 -16.82
C ALA A 239 2.82 0.69 -17.49
N GLU A 240 1.95 1.68 -17.25
CA GLU A 240 0.66 1.80 -17.91
C GLU A 240 0.73 3.00 -18.87
N PRO A 241 0.74 2.79 -20.20
CA PRO A 241 0.84 3.89 -21.16
C PRO A 241 -0.40 4.80 -21.20
N ALA A 242 -1.57 4.32 -20.75
CA ALA A 242 -2.84 5.05 -20.85
C ALA A 242 -3.51 5.28 -19.48
N VAL A 243 -2.73 5.63 -18.45
CA VAL A 243 -3.23 5.89 -17.08
C VAL A 243 -4.44 6.82 -17.12
N GLY A 244 -5.52 6.42 -16.43
CA GLY A 244 -6.75 7.22 -16.32
C GLY A 244 -7.67 7.15 -17.54
N GLN A 245 -7.30 6.45 -18.61
CA GLN A 245 -8.07 6.38 -19.87
C GLN A 245 -8.82 5.05 -20.04
N ALA A 246 -9.25 4.42 -18.94
CA ALA A 246 -9.90 3.10 -18.96
C ALA A 246 -11.25 3.07 -19.74
N GLU A 247 -11.82 4.24 -20.02
CA GLU A 247 -13.06 4.39 -20.82
C GLU A 247 -12.82 4.16 -22.31
N THR A 248 -11.65 4.56 -22.82
CA THR A 248 -11.32 4.54 -24.26
C THR A 248 -10.27 3.50 -24.59
N GLU A 249 -9.40 3.18 -23.64
CA GLU A 249 -8.23 2.33 -23.85
C GLU A 249 -8.25 1.07 -22.98
N ARG A 250 -7.52 0.05 -23.44
CA ARG A 250 -7.23 -1.13 -22.61
C ARG A 250 -6.01 -0.83 -21.75
N LEU A 251 -6.09 -1.16 -20.47
CA LEU A 251 -5.02 -0.93 -19.50
C LEU A 251 -4.32 -2.25 -19.13
N PRO A 252 -3.26 -2.67 -19.82
CA PRO A 252 -2.60 -3.95 -19.60
C PRO A 252 -1.66 -3.97 -18.39
N GLY A 253 -1.25 -2.82 -17.85
CA GLY A 253 -0.22 -2.68 -16.83
C GLY A 253 -0.54 -3.46 -15.57
N LEU A 254 -1.65 -3.12 -14.89
CA LEU A 254 -2.09 -3.81 -13.67
C LEU A 254 -2.26 -5.32 -13.87
N ARG A 255 -2.85 -5.73 -14.99
CA ARG A 255 -3.01 -7.15 -15.33
C ARG A 255 -1.66 -7.86 -15.47
N THR A 256 -0.70 -7.22 -16.13
CA THR A 256 0.63 -7.79 -16.36
C THR A 256 1.39 -7.89 -15.04
N ALA A 257 1.32 -6.86 -14.20
CA ALA A 257 1.91 -6.85 -12.87
C ALA A 257 1.33 -7.97 -11.98
N ILE A 258 0.00 -8.13 -11.94
CA ILE A 258 -0.66 -9.23 -11.20
C ILE A 258 -0.18 -10.59 -11.70
N LYS A 259 -0.13 -10.79 -13.03
CA LYS A 259 0.33 -12.05 -13.62
C LYS A 259 1.78 -12.35 -13.23
N THR A 260 2.67 -11.38 -13.33
CA THR A 260 4.09 -11.52 -12.96
C THR A 260 4.25 -11.84 -11.47
N ALA A 261 3.53 -11.13 -10.59
CA ALA A 261 3.58 -11.37 -9.15
C ALA A 261 3.04 -12.76 -8.77
N LEU A 262 1.95 -13.22 -9.39
CA LEU A 262 1.41 -14.57 -9.17
C LEU A 262 2.36 -15.67 -9.64
N GLN A 263 3.03 -15.46 -10.77
CA GLN A 263 4.05 -16.37 -11.29
C GLN A 263 5.26 -16.46 -10.34
N GLN A 264 5.73 -15.33 -9.82
CA GLN A 264 6.79 -15.31 -8.80
C GLN A 264 6.37 -16.05 -7.52
N ALA A 265 5.11 -15.90 -7.11
CA ALA A 265 4.59 -16.52 -5.90
C ALA A 265 4.25 -18.02 -6.04
N ASP A 266 4.24 -18.54 -7.27
CA ASP A 266 3.73 -19.88 -7.63
C ASP A 266 2.29 -20.10 -7.14
N ILE A 267 1.42 -19.12 -7.40
CA ILE A 267 0.01 -19.12 -6.99
C ILE A 267 -0.89 -19.00 -8.22
N ALA A 268 -1.93 -19.85 -8.31
CA ALA A 268 -2.93 -19.72 -9.35
C ALA A 268 -3.87 -18.55 -9.04
N VAL A 269 -4.35 -17.86 -10.07
CA VAL A 269 -5.25 -16.71 -9.89
C VAL A 269 -6.58 -17.08 -9.21
N THR A 270 -7.00 -18.35 -9.32
CA THR A 270 -8.17 -18.91 -8.64
C THR A 270 -7.98 -19.10 -7.14
N ASP A 271 -6.73 -19.08 -6.65
CA ASP A 271 -6.41 -19.19 -5.23
C ASP A 271 -6.38 -17.82 -4.53
N VAL A 272 -6.52 -16.72 -5.28
CA VAL A 272 -6.57 -15.36 -4.73
C VAL A 272 -7.94 -15.15 -4.06
N GLN A 273 -7.92 -14.95 -2.75
CA GLN A 273 -9.15 -14.81 -1.94
C GLN A 273 -9.60 -13.36 -1.79
N ALA A 274 -8.63 -12.45 -1.70
CA ALA A 274 -8.85 -11.04 -1.50
C ALA A 274 -7.84 -10.22 -2.28
N VAL A 275 -8.24 -9.02 -2.67
CA VAL A 275 -7.39 -8.01 -3.32
C VAL A 275 -7.60 -6.69 -2.60
N SER A 276 -6.50 -6.12 -2.12
CA SER A 276 -6.44 -4.76 -1.59
C SER A 276 -5.88 -3.85 -2.67
N HIS A 277 -6.60 -2.78 -3.00
CA HIS A 277 -6.20 -1.88 -4.09
C HIS A 277 -6.51 -0.42 -3.78
N GLY A 278 -5.71 0.45 -4.41
CA GLY A 278 -5.78 1.90 -4.28
C GLY A 278 -6.50 2.58 -5.44
N LEU A 279 -7.08 1.81 -6.38
CA LEU A 279 -7.91 2.37 -7.45
C LEU A 279 -9.01 3.22 -6.79
N GLY A 280 -8.94 4.54 -7.01
CA GLY A 280 -9.72 5.55 -6.28
C GLY A 280 -11.21 5.51 -6.58
N ALA A 281 -11.95 6.53 -6.15
CA ALA A 281 -13.38 6.68 -6.41
C ALA A 281 -13.71 7.27 -7.80
N GLU A 282 -12.70 7.36 -8.68
CA GLU A 282 -12.89 7.78 -10.07
C GLU A 282 -13.35 6.62 -10.95
N ILE A 283 -14.19 6.93 -11.95
CA ILE A 283 -14.72 5.93 -12.90
C ILE A 283 -13.62 5.16 -13.62
N ALA A 284 -12.50 5.81 -13.94
CA ALA A 284 -11.36 5.18 -14.57
C ALA A 284 -10.80 4.03 -13.74
N GLY A 285 -10.73 4.17 -12.41
CA GLY A 285 -10.26 3.12 -11.51
C GLY A 285 -11.22 1.93 -11.45
N ASP A 286 -12.52 2.18 -11.42
CA ASP A 286 -13.53 1.11 -11.44
C ASP A 286 -13.54 0.35 -12.78
N LEU A 287 -13.32 1.04 -13.90
CA LEU A 287 -13.19 0.45 -15.22
C LEU A 287 -11.89 -0.33 -15.38
N GLU A 288 -10.75 0.19 -14.88
CA GLU A 288 -9.48 -0.55 -14.86
C GLU A 288 -9.60 -1.85 -14.07
N TRP A 289 -10.23 -1.78 -12.89
CA TRP A 289 -10.52 -2.97 -12.10
C TRP A 289 -11.44 -3.94 -12.85
N TYR A 290 -12.49 -3.44 -13.51
CA TYR A 290 -13.39 -4.28 -14.31
C TYR A 290 -12.64 -5.01 -15.43
N GLN A 291 -11.78 -4.31 -16.19
CA GLN A 291 -10.96 -4.91 -17.24
C GLN A 291 -10.04 -6.01 -16.68
N THR A 292 -9.41 -5.74 -15.53
CA THR A 292 -8.57 -6.71 -14.81
C THR A 292 -9.38 -7.91 -14.33
N HIS A 293 -10.55 -7.67 -13.75
CA HIS A 293 -11.43 -8.72 -13.23
C HIS A 293 -11.90 -9.65 -14.34
N VAL A 294 -12.36 -9.11 -15.47
CA VAL A 294 -12.78 -9.89 -16.64
C VAL A 294 -11.62 -10.70 -17.21
N ALA A 295 -10.38 -10.21 -17.13
CA ALA A 295 -9.22 -10.95 -17.63
C ALA A 295 -8.90 -12.21 -16.81
N PHE A 296 -9.14 -12.19 -15.50
CA PHE A 296 -8.71 -13.25 -14.58
C PHE A 296 -9.84 -14.13 -14.04
N TRP A 297 -11.02 -13.57 -13.80
CA TRP A 297 -12.14 -14.24 -13.14
C TRP A 297 -13.42 -14.19 -13.98
N ARG A 298 -13.30 -14.24 -15.32
CA ARG A 298 -14.45 -14.21 -16.23
C ARG A 298 -15.45 -15.32 -15.91
N GLY A 299 -16.70 -14.94 -15.65
CA GLY A 299 -17.77 -15.90 -15.35
C GLY A 299 -17.64 -16.58 -13.99
N GLN A 300 -16.73 -16.11 -13.13
CA GLN A 300 -16.53 -16.60 -11.77
C GLN A 300 -16.72 -15.46 -10.78
N ARG A 301 -16.96 -15.80 -9.52
CA ARG A 301 -16.89 -14.84 -8.42
C ARG A 301 -15.40 -14.52 -8.20
N GLY A 302 -15.00 -13.28 -8.49
CA GLY A 302 -13.64 -12.81 -8.19
C GLY A 302 -13.37 -12.68 -6.69
N PRO A 303 -12.13 -12.30 -6.33
CA PRO A 303 -11.71 -12.13 -4.96
C PRO A 303 -12.50 -11.01 -4.26
N LYS A 304 -12.55 -11.09 -2.93
CA LYS A 304 -13.08 -10.02 -2.10
C LYS A 304 -12.21 -8.76 -2.25
N GLN A 305 -12.84 -7.61 -2.50
CA GLN A 305 -12.10 -6.36 -2.66
C GLN A 305 -12.04 -5.57 -1.34
N GLN A 306 -10.85 -5.08 -1.02
CA GLN A 306 -10.61 -4.07 0.01
C GLN A 306 -10.32 -2.74 -0.68
N ARG A 307 -11.33 -1.87 -0.70
CA ARG A 307 -11.28 -0.55 -1.34
C ARG A 307 -10.94 0.50 -0.28
N LEU A 308 -9.67 0.87 -0.18
CA LEU A 308 -9.19 1.80 0.84
C LEU A 308 -9.87 3.17 0.74
N HIS A 309 -10.11 3.64 -0.49
CA HIS A 309 -10.63 4.98 -0.75
C HIS A 309 -12.00 5.26 -0.12
N ILE A 310 -12.80 4.22 0.15
CA ILE A 310 -14.10 4.38 0.82
C ILE A 310 -13.90 4.85 2.26
N ALA A 311 -12.95 4.23 2.96
CA ALA A 311 -12.71 4.50 4.38
C ALA A 311 -11.76 5.68 4.61
N PHE A 312 -10.77 5.86 3.74
CA PHE A 312 -9.67 6.77 3.99
C PHE A 312 -9.43 7.80 2.89
N GLY A 313 -10.27 7.82 1.84
CA GLY A 313 -9.96 8.60 0.65
C GLY A 313 -8.68 8.13 -0.05
N ASP A 314 -8.18 8.94 -0.98
CA ASP A 314 -6.86 8.73 -1.55
C ASP A 314 -5.78 9.17 -0.57
N VAL A 315 -4.89 8.25 -0.22
CA VAL A 315 -3.82 8.43 0.76
C VAL A 315 -2.43 8.49 0.10
N GLY A 316 -2.38 8.68 -1.22
CA GLY A 316 -1.15 8.87 -1.99
C GLY A 316 -0.10 7.80 -1.72
N VAL A 317 1.13 8.23 -1.39
CA VAL A 317 2.25 7.30 -1.20
C VAL A 317 2.11 6.38 0.01
N ALA A 318 1.17 6.65 0.93
CA ALA A 318 0.88 5.76 2.06
C ALA A 318 0.07 4.51 1.66
N ALA A 319 -0.48 4.47 0.44
CA ALA A 319 -1.41 3.43 0.03
C ALA A 319 -0.84 2.01 0.12
N LEU A 320 0.35 1.75 -0.43
CA LEU A 320 0.91 0.40 -0.44
C LEU A 320 1.28 -0.11 0.97
N PRO A 321 2.07 0.61 1.79
CA PRO A 321 2.35 0.19 3.16
C PRO A 321 1.07 -0.03 3.98
N LEU A 322 0.06 0.82 3.78
CA LEU A 322 -1.24 0.65 4.43
C LEU A 322 -1.95 -0.63 3.95
N GLN A 323 -2.00 -0.89 2.64
CA GLN A 323 -2.57 -2.14 2.09
C GLN A 323 -1.90 -3.39 2.67
N LEU A 324 -0.57 -3.41 2.74
CA LEU A 324 0.17 -4.51 3.34
C LEU A 324 -0.19 -4.71 4.82
N ALA A 325 -0.35 -3.62 5.57
CA ALA A 325 -0.78 -3.67 6.96
C ALA A 325 -2.20 -4.21 7.13
N LEU A 326 -3.15 -3.78 6.29
CA LEU A 326 -4.55 -4.23 6.31
C LEU A 326 -4.67 -5.71 5.96
N ILE A 327 -3.92 -6.18 4.96
CA ILE A 327 -3.87 -7.59 4.58
C ILE A 327 -3.30 -8.44 5.72
N ALA A 328 -2.22 -7.98 6.38
CA ALA A 328 -1.67 -8.68 7.54
C ALA A 328 -2.68 -8.78 8.70
N ALA A 329 -3.41 -7.71 8.99
CA ALA A 329 -4.48 -7.72 9.99
C ALA A 329 -5.64 -8.67 9.61
N GLU A 330 -5.99 -8.75 8.32
CA GLU A 330 -6.98 -9.74 7.85
C GLU A 330 -6.49 -11.17 8.07
N TYR A 331 -5.23 -11.48 7.73
CA TYR A 331 -4.67 -12.81 7.96
C TYR A 331 -4.68 -13.19 9.44
N ASP A 332 -4.31 -12.27 10.33
CA ASP A 332 -4.33 -12.55 11.77
C ASP A 332 -5.75 -12.77 12.29
N SER A 333 -6.72 -11.96 11.84
CA SER A 333 -8.13 -12.13 12.18
C SER A 333 -8.62 -13.52 11.76
N GLN A 334 -8.32 -13.93 10.53
CA GLN A 334 -8.69 -15.26 10.02
C GLN A 334 -8.01 -16.39 10.82
N ARG A 335 -6.72 -16.27 11.14
CA ARG A 335 -6.00 -17.23 12.00
C ARG A 335 -6.58 -17.31 13.41
N GLY A 336 -7.04 -16.19 13.95
CA GLY A 336 -7.72 -16.13 15.25
C GLY A 336 -9.05 -16.89 15.22
N LEU A 337 -9.86 -16.68 14.18
CA LEU A 337 -11.14 -17.35 13.99
C LEU A 337 -11.00 -18.86 13.74
N ALA A 338 -9.93 -19.29 13.06
CA ALA A 338 -9.66 -20.70 12.81
C ALA A 338 -9.54 -21.56 14.09
N ARG A 339 -9.24 -20.94 15.24
CA ARG A 339 -9.18 -21.62 16.55
C ARG A 339 -10.55 -22.01 17.11
N TYR A 340 -11.61 -21.48 16.53
CA TYR A 340 -13.01 -21.73 16.91
C TYR A 340 -13.75 -22.55 15.85
N ASP A 341 -13.02 -23.27 14.99
CA ASP A 341 -13.56 -24.08 13.89
C ASP A 341 -14.44 -23.31 12.90
N PHE A 342 -14.33 -21.98 12.85
CA PHE A 342 -14.94 -21.21 11.77
C PHE A 342 -14.28 -21.62 10.45
N PRO A 343 -15.07 -22.04 9.43
CA PRO A 343 -14.52 -22.46 8.16
C PRO A 343 -13.73 -21.29 7.55
N HIS A 344 -12.46 -21.55 7.26
CA HIS A 344 -11.63 -20.59 6.54
C HIS A 344 -12.33 -20.29 5.20
N PRO A 345 -12.52 -19.02 4.80
CA PRO A 345 -13.27 -18.69 3.58
C PRO A 345 -12.65 -19.25 2.28
N ALA A 346 -11.41 -19.71 2.31
CA ALA A 346 -10.81 -20.67 1.37
C ALA A 346 -9.41 -21.04 1.93
N ARG A 347 -8.71 -22.01 1.31
CA ARG A 347 -7.35 -22.46 1.68
C ARG A 347 -6.38 -21.27 1.88
N CYS A 348 -6.17 -20.83 3.12
CA CYS A 348 -5.05 -19.94 3.47
C CYS A 348 -3.79 -20.75 3.18
N TRP A 349 -3.04 -20.41 2.13
CA TRP A 349 -1.67 -20.90 1.92
C TRP A 349 -0.74 -20.19 2.90
N CYS A 350 -1.06 -20.35 4.16
CA CYS A 350 -0.30 -19.91 5.31
C CYS A 350 0.45 -21.14 5.81
N ALA A 351 1.02 -21.92 4.88
CA ALA A 351 1.96 -22.95 5.22
C ALA A 351 3.19 -22.21 5.74
N THR A 352 3.34 -22.17 7.06
CA THR A 352 4.63 -21.99 7.70
C THR A 352 5.61 -22.86 6.90
N PRO A 353 6.69 -22.31 6.30
CA PRO A 353 7.69 -23.17 5.70
C PRO A 353 8.05 -24.21 6.76
N PRO A 354 8.09 -25.52 6.43
CA PRO A 354 8.28 -26.56 7.42
C PRO A 354 9.53 -26.19 8.20
N THR A 355 9.34 -25.81 9.46
CA THR A 355 10.44 -25.68 10.39
C THR A 355 11.14 -27.02 10.31
N ARG A 356 12.42 -27.02 9.88
CA ARG A 356 13.27 -28.21 10.03
C ARG A 356 13.13 -28.58 11.49
N ARG A 357 12.35 -29.62 11.78
CA ARG A 357 12.30 -30.23 13.10
C ARG A 357 13.74 -30.62 13.36
N TYR A 358 14.42 -29.86 14.22
CA TYR A 358 15.60 -30.37 14.89
C TYR A 358 15.13 -31.64 15.57
N ALA A 359 15.59 -32.78 15.06
CA ALA A 359 15.52 -34.04 15.75
C ALA A 359 16.28 -33.82 17.06
N ALA A 360 15.55 -33.70 18.17
CA ALA A 360 16.14 -33.92 19.47
C ALA A 360 16.63 -35.38 19.49
N PRO A 361 17.90 -35.66 19.80
CA PRO A 361 18.28 -37.00 20.14
C PRO A 361 17.61 -37.32 21.48
N PHE A 362 16.71 -38.30 21.47
CA PHE A 362 16.30 -38.95 22.71
C PHE A 362 17.54 -39.63 23.30
N ALA A 363 17.87 -39.25 24.54
CA ALA A 363 18.49 -40.12 25.53
C ALA A 363 17.45 -40.39 26.61
#